data_AF-A0A978T011-F1
#
_entry.id   AF-A0A978T011-F1
#
_cell.length_a   1.000
_cell.length_b   1.000
_cell.length_c   1.000
_cell.angle_alpha   90.00
_cell.angle_beta   90.00
_cell.angle_gamma   90.00
#
_symmetry.space_group_name_H-M   'P 1'
#
loop_
_entity.id
_entity.type
_entity.pdbx_description
1 polymer ?
#
loop_
_entity_poly.entity_id
_entity_poly.type
_entity_poly.pdbx_seq_one_letter_code
_entity_poly.pdbx_strand_id
1 'polypeptide(L)' 'MAEKKETEIKKGDLVYAIREKLENSLEAKASDPRFPSYIFESKGEVVDIRGDYAFVKFGKVPTPNIWLRIEQLEKAK' A
#
# COMPACT_ATOMS: atom_id res chain seq x y z
N MET A 1 -2.03 7.46 24.83
CA MET A 1 -3.25 7.61 24.02
C MET A 1 -2.81 7.73 22.57
N ALA A 2 -2.85 6.64 21.81
CA ALA A 2 -2.57 6.67 20.38
C ALA A 2 -3.89 6.37 19.67
N GLU A 3 -4.40 7.38 18.96
CA GLU A 3 -5.60 7.27 18.14
C GLU A 3 -5.38 6.17 17.09
N LYS A 4 -6.07 5.03 17.26
CA LYS A 4 -6.30 4.07 16.18
C LYS A 4 -7.10 4.81 15.10
N LYS A 5 -6.43 5.26 14.04
CA LYS A 5 -7.13 5.81 12.88
C LYS A 5 -7.79 4.64 12.15
N GLU A 6 -9.04 4.40 12.50
CA GLU A 6 -9.94 3.39 11.94
C GLU A 6 -10.15 3.67 10.45
N THR A 7 -9.23 3.18 9.64
CA THR A 7 -9.46 2.97 8.20
C THR A 7 -9.20 1.48 8.00
N GLU A 8 -10.16 0.67 8.44
CA GLU A 8 -10.10 -0.78 8.28
C GLU A 8 -10.14 -1.08 6.77
N ILE A 9 -8.95 -1.23 6.18
CA ILE A 9 -8.77 -1.64 4.79
C ILE A 9 -9.22 -3.09 4.69
N LYS A 10 -10.11 -3.36 3.73
CA LYS A 10 -10.67 -4.68 3.48
C LYS A 10 -10.23 -5.18 2.11
N LYS A 11 -10.29 -6.49 1.95
CA LYS A 11 -10.13 -7.12 0.64
C LYS A 11 -11.18 -6.55 -0.33
N GLY A 12 -10.73 -6.13 -1.51
CA GLY A 12 -11.54 -5.48 -2.54
C GLY A 12 -11.53 -3.95 -2.46
N ASP A 13 -10.96 -3.35 -1.41
CA ASP A 13 -10.84 -1.89 -1.34
C ASP A 13 -9.80 -1.38 -2.36
N LEU A 14 -10.07 -0.20 -2.90
CA LEU A 14 -9.10 0.56 -3.68
C LEU A 14 -8.27 1.43 -2.74
N VAL A 15 -6.95 1.40 -2.91
CA VAL A 15 -5.99 2.08 -2.04
C VAL A 15 -4.94 2.84 -2.83
N TYR A 16 -4.34 3.85 -2.20
CA TYR A 16 -3.11 4.50 -2.62
C TYR A 16 -2.01 4.23 -1.59
N ALA A 17 -0.76 4.11 -2.05
CA ALA A 17 0.37 4.07 -1.14
C ALA A 17 0.76 5.49 -0.71
N ILE A 18 1.08 5.67 0.57
CA ILE A 18 1.56 6.94 1.12
C ILE A 18 3.08 6.97 1.01
N ARG A 19 3.62 7.87 0.17
CA ARG A 19 5.06 8.01 -0.09
C ARG A 19 5.88 8.15 1.20
N GLU A 20 5.49 9.06 2.08
CA GLU A 20 6.24 9.37 3.31
C GLU A 20 6.41 8.17 4.24
N LYS A 21 5.38 7.30 4.30
CA LYS A 21 5.38 6.10 5.13
C LYS A 21 6.11 4.93 4.47
N LEU A 22 6.12 4.89 3.14
CA LEU A 22 6.82 3.85 2.40
C LEU A 22 8.33 4.11 2.37
N GLU A 23 8.78 5.35 2.16
CA GLU A 23 10.21 5.70 2.03
C GLU A 23 11.01 5.45 3.32
N ASN A 24 10.40 5.58 4.49
CA ASN A 24 11.05 5.37 5.79
C ASN A 24 10.87 3.95 6.35
N SER A 25 10.33 3.02 5.54
CA SER A 25 9.92 1.70 6.00
C SER A 25 11.00 0.62 5.83
N LEU A 26 10.75 -0.55 6.44
CA LEU A 26 11.56 -1.74 6.21
C LEU A 26 11.42 -2.21 4.74
N GLU A 27 10.24 -2.05 4.16
CA GLU A 27 9.92 -2.44 2.78
C GLU A 27 10.71 -1.59 1.76
N ALA A 28 11.10 -0.36 2.10
CA ALA A 28 12.03 0.44 1.30
C ALA A 28 13.47 -0.11 1.27
N LYS A 29 13.90 -0.87 2.28
CA LYS A 29 15.22 -1.53 2.25
C LYS A 29 15.24 -2.75 1.32
N ALA A 30 14.08 -3.35 1.08
CA ALA A 30 13.93 -4.47 0.17
C ALA A 30 13.78 -4.05 -1.31
N SER A 31 13.44 -2.78 -1.53
CA SER A 31 13.16 -2.22 -2.86
C SER A 31 14.23 -1.21 -3.29
N ASP A 32 14.19 -0.79 -4.55
CA ASP A 32 14.97 0.37 -4.98
C ASP A 32 14.44 1.64 -4.28
N PRO A 33 15.31 2.55 -3.79
CA PRO A 33 14.88 3.79 -3.15
C PRO A 33 14.01 4.70 -4.04
N ARG A 34 14.11 4.56 -5.36
CA ARG A 34 13.33 5.32 -6.34
C ARG A 34 12.05 4.58 -6.67
N PHE A 35 11.04 4.75 -5.82
CA PHE A 35 9.74 4.16 -6.06
C PHE A 35 9.08 4.72 -7.34
N PRO A 36 8.58 3.84 -8.24
CA PRO A 36 7.81 4.26 -9.40
C PRO A 36 6.57 5.07 -9.04
N SER A 37 6.25 6.10 -9.83
CA SER A 37 5.12 6.99 -9.54
C SER A 37 3.76 6.28 -9.54
N TYR A 38 3.61 5.18 -10.29
CA TYR A 38 2.35 4.45 -10.38
C TYR A 38 1.88 3.91 -9.02
N ILE A 39 2.78 3.61 -8.09
CA ILE A 39 2.43 3.09 -6.76
C ILE A 39 1.67 4.15 -5.93
N PHE A 40 1.95 5.42 -6.19
CA PHE A 40 1.35 6.56 -5.48
C PHE A 40 0.18 7.16 -6.26
N GLU A 41 0.25 7.17 -7.59
CA GLU A 41 -0.73 7.86 -8.44
C GLU A 41 -1.87 6.95 -8.93
N SER A 42 -1.70 5.63 -8.89
CA SER A 42 -2.71 4.69 -9.38
C SER A 42 -3.44 3.99 -8.24
N LYS A 43 -4.72 3.72 -8.47
CA LYS A 43 -5.55 2.93 -7.54
C LYS A 43 -5.06 1.48 -7.56
N GLY A 44 -4.58 1.01 -6.42
CA GLY A 44 -4.26 -0.40 -6.19
C GLY A 44 -5.48 -1.11 -5.59
N GLU A 45 -5.74 -2.35 -6.02
CA GLU A 45 -6.78 -3.19 -5.44
C GLU A 45 -6.19 -4.11 -4.37
N VAL A 46 -6.81 -4.17 -3.20
CA VAL A 46 -6.41 -5.11 -2.14
C VAL A 46 -6.95 -6.50 -2.43
N VAL A 47 -6.06 -7.42 -2.80
CA VAL A 47 -6.41 -8.79 -3.19
C VAL A 47 -6.44 -9.74 -2.00
N ASP A 48 -5.59 -9.52 -1.01
CA ASP A 48 -5.49 -10.35 0.21
C ASP A 48 -5.02 -9.52 1.39
N ILE A 49 -5.33 -9.96 2.61
CA ILE A 49 -4.86 -9.34 3.85
C ILE A 49 -4.37 -10.44 4.79
N ARG A 50 -3.16 -10.28 5.32
CA ARG A 50 -2.54 -11.20 6.27
C ARG A 50 -1.92 -10.42 7.42
N GLY A 51 -2.59 -10.45 8.58
CA GLY A 51 -2.18 -9.66 9.75
C GLY A 51 -2.18 -8.17 9.39
N ASP A 52 -1.02 -7.53 9.54
CA ASP A 52 -0.83 -6.10 9.29
C ASP A 52 -0.43 -5.75 7.84
N TYR A 53 -0.44 -6.75 6.95
CA TYR A 53 -0.01 -6.61 5.56
C TYR A 53 -1.18 -6.83 4.60
N ALA A 54 -1.22 -5.99 3.56
CA ALA A 54 -2.16 -6.07 2.46
C ALA A 54 -1.42 -6.41 1.15
N PHE A 55 -1.98 -7.32 0.37
CA PHE A 55 -1.49 -7.67 -0.95
C PHE A 55 -2.19 -6.81 -1.99
N VAL A 56 -1.46 -5.88 -2.58
CA VAL A 56 -2.01 -4.85 -3.45
C VAL A 56 -1.63 -5.11 -4.90
N LYS A 57 -2.63 -5.09 -5.79
CA LYS A 57 -2.46 -5.17 -7.23
C LYS A 57 -2.62 -3.78 -7.84
N PHE A 58 -1.54 -3.24 -8.41
CA PHE A 58 -1.59 -1.98 -9.14
C PHE A 58 -1.96 -2.23 -10.60
N GLY A 59 -3.22 -1.96 -10.96
CA GLY A 59 -3.77 -2.33 -12.29
C GLY A 59 -3.27 -1.49 -13.47
N LYS A 60 -2.58 -0.37 -13.21
CA LYS A 60 -2.09 0.55 -14.27
C LYS A 60 -0.91 -0.04 -15.07
N VAL A 61 -0.10 -0.90 -14.46
CA VAL A 61 1.10 -1.47 -15.07
C VAL A 61 1.09 -2.98 -14.81
N PRO A 62 1.46 -3.85 -15.77
CA PRO A 62 1.50 -5.30 -15.59
C PRO A 62 2.69 -5.71 -14.72
N THR A 63 2.68 -5.28 -13.46
CA THR A 63 3.70 -5.59 -12.45
C THR A 63 3.18 -6.63 -11.47
N PRO A 64 4.08 -7.41 -10.84
CA PRO A 64 3.70 -8.27 -9.73
C PRO A 64 3.01 -7.48 -8.63
N ASN A 65 2.09 -8.15 -7.95
CA ASN A 65 1.43 -7.60 -6.76
C ASN A 65 2.44 -7.43 -5.62
N ILE A 66 2.19 -6.46 -4.74
CA ILE A 66 3.13 -6.04 -3.71
C ILE A 66 2.49 -6.21 -2.33
N TRP A 67 3.25 -6.76 -1.38
CA TRP A 67 2.86 -6.75 0.03
C TRP A 67 3.29 -5.43 0.66
N LEU A 68 2.32 -4.67 1.14
CA LEU A 68 2.51 -3.40 1.82
C LEU A 68 1.85 -3.44 3.18
N ARG A 69 2.39 -2.69 4.14
CA ARG A 69 1.72 -2.59 5.45
C ARG A 69 0.45 -1.77 5.32
N ILE A 70 -0.58 -2.16 6.06
CA ILE A 70 -1.86 -1.44 6.09
C ILE A 70 -1.65 0.03 6.49
N GLU A 71 -0.69 0.31 7.37
CA GLU A 71 -0.37 1.68 7.79
C GLU A 71 0.18 2.57 6.67
N GLN A 72 0.80 1.97 5.64
CA GLN A 72 1.37 2.65 4.47
C GLN A 72 0.33 2.93 3.39
N LEU A 73 -0.91 2.47 3.58
CA LEU A 73 -1.98 2.57 2.60
C LEU A 73 -3.07 3.53 3.08
N GLU A 74 -3.69 4.22 2.14
CA GLU A 74 -4.90 5.02 2.35
C GLU A 74 -6.00 4.56 1.40
N LYS A 75 -7.26 4.59 1.83
CA LYS A 75 -8.39 4.27 0.94
C LYS A 75 -8.53 5.34 -0.14
N ALA A 76 -8.58 4.89 -1.39
CA ALA A 76 -8.96 5.73 -2.51
C ALA A 76 -10.45 6.07 -2.39
N LYS A 77 -10.77 7.37 -2.32
CA LYS A 77 -12.16 7.84 -2.47
C LYS A 77 -12.70 7.55 -3.87
#